data_AF-A0A1D6Q2G3-F1
#
_entry.id   AF-A0A1D6Q2G3-F1
#
_cell.length_a   1.000
_cell.length_b   1.000
_cell.length_c   1.000
_cell.angle_alpha   90.00
_cell.angle_beta   90.00
_cell.angle_gamma   90.00
#
_symmetry.space_group_name_H-M   'P 1'
#
loop_
_entity.id
_entity.type
_entity.pdbx_description
1 polymer ?
#
loop_
_entity_poly.entity_id
_entity_poly.type
_entity_poly.pdbx_seq_one_letter_code
_entity_poly.pdbx_strand_id
1 'polypeptide(L)'
;MGDWIIGALINIVGSVGINFGTNLLKLGHDQREKLSLINNSEGNEKFVPKSVMHFQTWRIGILFFAAGNCLNFMSFAYAAQSLLAALGSIQFVSNIAFAYFVLNKTISVKVMVATTFIVFGNIFLVSFGNHQSPVYTPEQLIAKYSNLVFVLYCMSLVFVVAFNHYLYRSGETIISNSSKNAGTYWRTMLPFSYAVVSGAIGSCSVLFAKSL
;
A
#
# COMPACT_ATOMS: atom_id res chain seq x y z
N MET A 1 15.82 22.07 14.64
CA MET A 1 14.89 22.63 13.62
C MET A 1 14.94 21.90 12.27
N GLY A 2 15.94 21.05 11.98
CA GLY A 2 16.06 20.36 10.68
C GLY A 2 15.55 18.92 10.62
N ASP A 3 15.22 18.31 11.77
CA ASP A 3 14.94 16.86 11.83
C ASP A 3 13.71 16.46 11.03
N TRP A 4 12.67 17.30 11.01
CA TRP A 4 11.47 17.06 10.22
C TRP A 4 11.75 17.07 8.71
N ILE A 5 12.74 17.86 8.25
CA ILE A 5 13.16 17.92 6.83
C ILE A 5 13.83 16.60 6.46
N ILE A 6 14.68 16.06 7.34
CA ILE A 6 15.31 14.75 7.17
C ILE A 6 14.23 13.67 7.05
N GLY A 7 13.23 13.70 7.96
CA GLY A 7 12.07 12.80 7.89
C GLY A 7 11.30 12.92 6.58
N ALA A 8 11.03 14.14 6.12
CA ALA A 8 10.34 14.41 4.86
C ALA A 8 11.11 13.86 3.65
N LEU A 9 12.43 14.11 3.57
CA LEU A 9 13.28 13.63 2.48
C LEU A 9 13.34 12.10 2.44
N ILE A 10 13.55 11.45 3.60
CA ILE A 10 13.54 10.00 3.72
C ILE A 10 12.18 9.44 3.26
N ASN A 11 11.07 10.06 3.66
CA ASN A 11 9.75 9.61 3.26
C ASN A 11 9.49 9.74 1.76
N ILE A 12 9.93 10.84 1.14
CA ILE A 12 9.81 11.04 -0.31
C ILE A 12 10.61 9.98 -1.06
N VAL A 13 11.88 9.77 -0.69
CA VAL A 13 12.74 8.76 -1.31
C VAL A 13 12.16 7.37 -1.13
N GLY A 14 11.71 7.03 0.10
CA GLY A 14 11.06 5.76 0.40
C GLY A 14 9.80 5.54 -0.42
N SER A 15 8.93 6.55 -0.49
CA SER A 15 7.68 6.55 -1.25
C SER A 15 7.91 6.34 -2.76
N VAL A 16 8.87 7.04 -3.35
CA VAL A 16 9.25 6.85 -4.77
C VAL A 16 9.82 5.45 -4.98
N GLY A 17 10.67 4.97 -4.06
CA GLY A 17 11.23 3.62 -4.09
C GLY A 17 10.17 2.51 -4.02
N ILE A 18 9.17 2.66 -3.13
CA ILE A 18 7.99 1.77 -3.07
C ILE A 18 7.29 1.75 -4.42
N ASN A 19 7.04 2.94 -5.00
CA ASN A 19 6.32 3.04 -6.25
C ASN A 19 7.06 2.39 -7.43
N PHE A 20 8.37 2.62 -7.52
CA PHE A 20 9.23 1.96 -8.47
C PHE A 20 9.22 0.44 -8.29
N GLY A 21 9.38 -0.04 -7.05
CA GLY A 21 9.32 -1.45 -6.69
C GLY A 21 8.01 -2.11 -7.11
N THR A 22 6.86 -1.50 -6.78
CA THR A 22 5.54 -2.03 -7.18
C THR A 22 5.34 -2.07 -8.70
N ASN A 23 5.83 -1.08 -9.44
CA ASN A 23 5.79 -1.09 -10.90
C ASN A 23 6.69 -2.19 -11.49
N LEU A 24 7.87 -2.45 -10.92
CA LEU A 24 8.73 -3.57 -11.32
C LEU A 24 8.12 -4.93 -11.00
N LEU A 25 7.46 -5.09 -9.84
CA LEU A 25 6.73 -6.30 -9.49
C LEU A 25 5.63 -6.57 -10.52
N LYS A 26 4.87 -5.53 -10.88
CA LYS A 26 3.85 -5.60 -11.93
C LYS A 26 4.45 -5.97 -13.29
N LEU A 27 5.58 -5.37 -13.67
CA LEU A 27 6.29 -5.74 -14.90
C LEU A 27 6.72 -7.22 -14.91
N GLY A 28 7.19 -7.75 -13.77
CA GLY A 28 7.53 -9.17 -13.64
C GLY A 28 6.33 -10.10 -13.83
N HIS A 29 5.14 -9.69 -13.37
CA HIS A 29 3.89 -10.41 -13.64
C HIS A 29 3.49 -10.34 -15.12
N ASP A 30 3.55 -9.15 -15.74
CA ASP A 30 3.25 -8.96 -17.17
C ASP A 30 4.22 -9.80 -18.05
N GLN A 31 5.50 -9.90 -17.67
CA GLN A 31 6.50 -10.75 -18.35
C GLN A 31 6.18 -12.24 -18.24
N ARG A 32 5.74 -12.70 -17.07
CA ARG A 32 5.31 -14.08 -16.84
C ARG A 32 4.09 -14.44 -17.69
N GLU A 33 3.12 -13.54 -17.73
CA GLU A 33 1.91 -13.72 -18.54
C GLU A 33 2.25 -13.83 -20.03
N LYS A 34 3.07 -12.92 -20.56
CA LYS A 34 3.54 -12.98 -21.97
C LYS A 34 4.25 -14.30 -22.30
N LEU A 35 5.14 -14.77 -21.43
CA LEU A 35 5.84 -16.05 -21.61
C LEU A 35 4.86 -17.24 -21.62
N SER A 36 3.82 -17.19 -20.78
CA SER A 36 2.79 -18.23 -20.75
C SER A 36 1.93 -18.24 -22.02
N LEU A 37 1.64 -17.09 -22.62
CA LEU A 37 0.88 -17.01 -23.87
C LEU A 37 1.68 -17.57 -25.05
N ILE A 38 2.96 -17.20 -25.18
CA ILE A 38 3.85 -17.66 -26.25
C ILE A 38 3.99 -19.20 -26.22
N ASN A 39 4.24 -19.77 -25.03
CA ASN A 39 4.42 -21.22 -24.92
C ASN A 39 3.13 -22.02 -25.14
N ASN A 40 1.95 -21.46 -24.82
CA ASN A 40 0.67 -22.10 -25.14
C ASN A 40 0.40 -22.11 -26.65
N SER A 41 0.82 -21.09 -27.40
CA SER A 41 0.71 -21.06 -28.86
C SER A 41 1.65 -22.01 -29.59
N GLU A 42 2.77 -22.41 -28.98
CA GLU A 42 3.77 -23.31 -29.59
C GLU A 42 3.52 -24.82 -29.31
N GLY A 43 2.39 -25.19 -28.70
CA GLY A 43 1.98 -26.60 -28.57
C GLY A 43 2.86 -27.47 -27.63
N ASN A 44 3.70 -26.87 -26.79
CA ASN A 44 4.53 -27.63 -25.85
C ASN A 44 3.70 -28.19 -24.67
N GLU A 45 3.37 -29.48 -24.72
CA GLU A 45 2.44 -30.19 -23.82
C GLU A 45 2.86 -30.34 -22.33
N LYS A 46 3.94 -29.69 -21.86
CA LYS A 46 4.32 -29.70 -20.43
C LYS A 46 4.79 -28.34 -19.94
N PHE A 47 3.88 -27.39 -19.81
CA PHE A 47 4.19 -26.11 -19.18
C PHE A 47 4.15 -26.22 -17.65
N VAL A 48 5.33 -26.25 -17.02
CA VAL A 48 5.45 -25.93 -15.59
C VAL A 48 5.58 -24.41 -15.47
N PRO A 49 4.58 -23.69 -14.93
CA PRO A 49 4.65 -22.24 -14.84
C PRO A 49 5.83 -21.85 -13.94
N LYS A 50 6.88 -21.24 -14.54
CA LYS A 50 8.01 -20.73 -13.77
C LYS A 50 7.49 -19.76 -12.69
N SER A 51 8.01 -19.91 -11.47
CA SER A 51 7.68 -19.02 -10.36
C SER A 51 8.00 -17.57 -10.73
N VAL A 52 7.19 -16.62 -10.24
CA VAL A 52 7.42 -15.19 -10.47
C VAL A 52 8.81 -14.74 -9.97
N MET A 53 9.35 -15.47 -8.97
CA MET A 53 10.70 -15.26 -8.44
C MET A 53 11.83 -15.48 -9.46
N HIS A 54 11.56 -16.15 -10.58
CA HIS A 54 12.54 -16.36 -11.64
C HIS A 54 12.87 -15.05 -12.39
N PHE A 55 11.92 -14.12 -12.45
CA PHE A 55 12.11 -12.86 -13.18
C PHE A 55 12.96 -11.88 -12.37
N GLN A 56 14.07 -11.42 -12.96
CA GLN A 56 14.98 -10.47 -12.31
C GLN A 56 14.28 -9.15 -11.96
N THR A 57 13.37 -8.68 -12.81
CA THR A 57 12.52 -7.51 -12.59
C THR A 57 11.71 -7.62 -11.30
N TRP A 58 11.12 -8.79 -11.05
CA TRP A 58 10.36 -9.05 -9.82
C TRP A 58 11.28 -9.05 -8.59
N ARG A 59 12.46 -9.69 -8.67
CA ARG A 59 13.42 -9.73 -7.56
C ARG A 59 13.92 -8.33 -7.19
N ILE A 60 14.28 -7.51 -8.18
CA ILE A 60 14.69 -6.12 -7.96
C ILE A 60 13.51 -5.32 -7.41
N GLY A 61 12.31 -5.55 -7.94
CA GLY A 61 11.08 -4.93 -7.47
C GLY A 61 10.83 -5.16 -5.98
N ILE A 62 11.02 -6.39 -5.49
CA ILE A 62 10.80 -6.70 -4.07
C ILE A 62 11.84 -6.03 -3.17
N LEU A 63 13.09 -5.90 -3.64
CA LEU A 63 14.14 -5.21 -2.89
C LEU A 63 13.84 -3.73 -2.74
N PHE A 64 13.48 -3.03 -3.82
CA PHE A 64 13.09 -1.62 -3.78
C PHE A 64 11.83 -1.39 -2.96
N PHE A 65 10.84 -2.29 -3.09
CA PHE A 65 9.62 -2.25 -2.29
C PHE A 65 9.92 -2.39 -0.80
N ALA A 66 10.73 -3.37 -0.40
CA ALA A 66 11.09 -3.58 1.00
C ALA A 66 11.93 -2.42 1.55
N ALA A 67 12.98 -2.01 0.84
CA ALA A 67 13.84 -0.90 1.26
C ALA A 67 13.06 0.42 1.37
N GLY A 68 12.16 0.70 0.43
CA GLY A 68 11.32 1.89 0.47
C GLY A 68 10.36 1.91 1.67
N ASN A 69 9.78 0.77 2.03
CA ASN A 69 8.95 0.64 3.24
C ASN A 69 9.78 0.83 4.53
N CYS A 70 11.01 0.31 4.59
CA CYS A 70 11.91 0.55 5.72
C CYS A 70 12.25 2.04 5.88
N LEU A 71 12.52 2.74 4.79
CA LEU A 71 12.75 4.20 4.81
C LEU A 71 11.49 4.94 5.27
N ASN A 72 10.32 4.56 4.77
CA ASN A 72 9.05 5.17 5.19
C ASN A 72 8.80 4.96 6.69
N PHE A 73 9.05 3.75 7.21
CA PHE A 73 8.98 3.47 8.64
C PHE A 73 9.96 4.33 9.46
N MET A 74 11.21 4.44 9.01
CA MET A 74 12.22 5.29 9.67
C MET A 74 11.80 6.76 9.71
N SER A 75 11.10 7.25 8.68
CA SER A 75 10.64 8.64 8.62
C SER A 75 9.68 9.01 9.77
N PHE A 76 8.95 8.04 10.32
CA PHE A 76 8.02 8.27 11.44
C PHE A 76 8.74 8.76 12.71
N ALA A 77 10.02 8.46 12.89
CA ALA A 77 10.81 8.96 14.02
C ALA A 77 11.08 10.47 13.94
N TYR A 78 11.06 11.05 12.74
CA TYR A 78 11.58 12.39 12.48
C TYR A 78 10.51 13.45 12.19
N ALA A 79 9.33 13.07 11.66
CA ALA A 79 8.31 14.03 11.25
C ALA A 79 6.88 13.58 11.63
N ALA A 80 5.95 14.54 11.73
CA ALA A 80 4.54 14.27 12.06
C ALA A 80 3.91 13.27 11.08
N GLN A 81 3.11 12.33 11.56
CA GLN A 81 2.46 11.34 10.70
C GLN A 81 1.51 11.99 9.69
N SER A 82 0.80 13.04 10.08
CA SER A 82 -0.07 13.83 9.19
C SER A 82 0.71 14.44 8.02
N LEU A 83 1.89 14.99 8.29
CA LEU A 83 2.79 15.54 7.26
C LEU A 83 3.31 14.44 6.34
N LEU A 84 3.78 13.32 6.91
CA LEU A 84 4.31 12.20 6.15
C LEU A 84 3.22 11.54 5.27
N ALA A 85 1.99 11.44 5.76
CA ALA A 85 0.85 10.98 4.99
C ALA A 85 0.57 11.89 3.78
N ALA A 86 0.72 13.21 3.94
CA ALA A 86 0.63 14.17 2.85
C ALA A 86 1.72 13.92 1.79
N LEU A 87 2.98 13.82 2.24
CA LEU A 87 4.13 13.63 1.36
C LEU A 87 4.07 12.30 0.61
N GLY A 88 3.42 11.27 1.17
CA GLY A 88 3.11 10.02 0.50
C GLY A 88 2.35 10.19 -0.82
N SER A 89 1.67 11.32 -1.06
CA SER A 89 1.02 11.61 -2.33
C SER A 89 1.98 11.70 -3.52
N ILE A 90 3.28 11.87 -3.29
CA ILE A 90 4.31 11.80 -4.33
C ILE A 90 4.27 10.46 -5.09
N GLN A 91 3.71 9.42 -4.48
CA GLN A 91 3.46 8.13 -5.11
C GLN A 91 2.51 8.26 -6.30
N PHE A 92 1.51 9.14 -6.27
CA PHE A 92 0.62 9.33 -7.43
C PHE A 92 1.33 9.96 -8.63
N VAL A 93 2.26 10.89 -8.37
CA VAL A 93 3.06 11.55 -9.43
C VAL A 93 4.11 10.58 -9.99
N SER A 94 4.88 9.95 -9.11
CA SER A 94 5.90 8.97 -9.49
C SER A 94 5.29 7.75 -10.20
N ASN A 95 4.08 7.33 -9.82
CA ASN A 95 3.40 6.24 -10.53
C ASN A 95 3.07 6.58 -11.98
N ILE A 96 2.67 7.82 -12.29
CA ILE A 96 2.47 8.25 -13.68
C ILE A 96 3.79 8.13 -14.45
N ALA A 97 4.89 8.62 -13.86
CA ALA A 97 6.21 8.54 -14.48
C ALA A 97 6.64 7.08 -14.70
N PHE A 98 6.56 6.22 -13.68
CA PHE A 98 6.97 4.83 -13.81
C PHE A 98 6.02 3.99 -14.66
N ALA A 99 4.72 4.27 -14.67
CA ALA A 99 3.79 3.60 -15.58
C ALA A 99 4.13 3.92 -17.05
N TYR A 100 4.58 5.14 -17.34
CA TYR A 100 5.07 5.52 -18.65
C TYR A 100 6.43 4.87 -18.96
N PHE A 101 7.44 5.05 -18.10
CA PHE A 101 8.82 4.60 -18.39
C PHE A 101 9.05 3.10 -18.21
N VAL A 102 8.52 2.50 -17.14
CA VAL A 102 8.79 1.09 -16.76
C VAL A 102 7.82 0.15 -17.46
N LEU A 103 6.54 0.52 -17.54
CA LEU A 103 5.50 -0.31 -18.15
C LEU A 103 5.24 0.02 -19.62
N ASN A 104 5.75 1.13 -20.16
CA ASN A 104 5.44 1.63 -21.51
C ASN A 104 3.92 1.72 -21.78
N LYS A 105 3.14 2.12 -20.77
CA LYS A 105 1.68 2.30 -20.90
C LYS A 105 1.33 3.78 -21.09
N THR A 106 0.39 4.05 -21.99
CA THR A 106 -0.13 5.40 -22.20
C THR A 106 -1.02 5.81 -21.04
N ILE A 107 -0.83 7.04 -20.54
CA ILE A 107 -1.56 7.57 -19.39
C ILE A 107 -2.76 8.37 -19.91
N SER A 108 -3.95 8.03 -19.42
CA SER A 108 -5.17 8.77 -19.78
C SER A 108 -5.14 10.19 -19.21
N VAL A 109 -5.66 11.16 -19.96
CA VAL A 109 -5.82 12.56 -19.50
C VAL A 109 -6.58 12.65 -18.18
N LYS A 110 -7.57 11.75 -17.97
CA LYS A 110 -8.31 11.66 -16.69
C LYS A 110 -7.40 11.40 -15.49
N VAL A 111 -6.39 10.54 -15.65
CA VAL A 111 -5.42 10.21 -14.60
C VAL A 111 -4.52 11.42 -14.32
N MET A 112 -4.08 12.13 -15.36
CA MET A 112 -3.27 13.35 -15.16
C MET A 112 -4.05 14.42 -14.39
N VAL A 113 -5.30 14.70 -14.80
CA VAL A 113 -6.14 15.70 -14.13
C VAL A 113 -6.38 15.32 -12.67
N ALA A 114 -6.72 14.05 -12.39
CA ALA A 114 -6.90 13.56 -11.02
C ALA A 114 -5.62 13.74 -10.18
N THR A 115 -4.45 13.38 -10.72
CA THR A 115 -3.18 13.57 -10.02
C THR A 115 -2.86 15.04 -9.77
N THR A 116 -3.18 15.96 -10.69
CA THR A 116 -3.03 17.40 -10.46
C THR A 116 -3.88 17.87 -9.29
N PHE A 117 -5.15 17.45 -9.20
CA PHE A 117 -6.01 17.77 -8.06
C PHE A 117 -5.46 17.21 -6.74
N ILE A 118 -4.95 15.97 -6.74
CA ILE A 118 -4.32 15.36 -5.56
C ILE A 118 -3.09 16.17 -5.13
N VAL A 119 -2.21 16.52 -6.06
CA VAL A 119 -1.01 17.32 -5.76
C VAL A 119 -1.41 18.68 -5.18
N PHE A 120 -2.40 19.34 -5.77
CA PHE A 120 -2.89 20.62 -5.28
C PHE A 120 -3.44 20.49 -3.84
N GLY A 121 -4.27 19.49 -3.56
CA GLY A 121 -4.78 19.23 -2.21
C GLY A 121 -3.67 18.98 -1.19
N ASN A 122 -2.58 18.30 -1.57
CA ASN A 122 -1.44 18.07 -0.69
C ASN A 122 -0.62 19.34 -0.44
N ILE A 123 -0.52 20.24 -1.41
CA ILE A 123 0.09 21.57 -1.18
C ILE A 123 -0.68 22.30 -0.07
N PHE A 124 -2.02 22.32 -0.13
CA PHE A 124 -2.82 22.91 0.97
C PHE A 124 -2.58 22.20 2.29
N LEU A 125 -2.56 20.86 2.30
CA LEU A 125 -2.37 20.09 3.53
C LEU A 125 -1.00 20.32 4.17
N VAL A 126 0.05 20.46 3.38
CA VAL A 126 1.40 20.77 3.87
C VAL A 126 1.49 22.23 4.30
N SER A 127 0.97 23.18 3.52
CA SER A 127 1.07 24.61 3.85
C SER A 127 0.27 25.00 5.09
N PHE A 128 -0.91 24.42 5.30
CA PHE A 128 -1.82 24.77 6.39
C PHE A 128 -1.94 23.68 7.47
N GLY A 129 -1.26 22.56 7.29
CA GLY A 129 -1.28 21.44 8.24
C GLY A 129 -0.61 21.80 9.56
N ASN A 130 -1.04 21.14 10.63
CA ASN A 130 -0.35 21.26 11.91
C ASN A 130 1.01 20.55 11.82
N HIS A 131 2.09 21.30 12.01
CA HIS A 131 3.47 20.81 11.97
C HIS A 131 3.98 20.35 13.34
N GLN A 132 3.17 20.50 14.39
CA GLN A 132 3.57 20.11 15.73
C GLN A 132 3.57 18.58 15.88
N SER A 133 4.74 18.04 16.23
CA SER A 133 4.88 16.67 16.73
C SER A 133 5.15 16.75 18.24
N PRO A 134 4.11 16.86 19.08
CA PRO A 134 4.31 16.81 20.52
C PRO A 134 4.92 15.46 20.91
N VAL A 135 6.06 15.51 21.60
CA VAL A 135 6.67 14.33 22.22
C VAL A 135 5.91 14.06 23.50
N TYR A 136 5.23 12.92 23.56
CA TYR A 136 4.45 12.52 24.73
C TYR A 136 5.29 11.63 25.65
N THR A 137 5.18 11.83 26.96
CA THR A 137 5.82 10.92 27.93
C THR A 137 5.04 9.59 28.04
N PRO A 138 5.67 8.50 28.52
CA PRO A 138 4.99 7.21 28.67
C PRO A 138 3.69 7.27 29.49
N GLU A 139 3.65 8.11 30.53
CA GLU A 139 2.48 8.29 31.39
C GLU A 139 1.34 8.97 30.64
N GLN A 140 1.65 9.94 29.78
CA GLN A 140 0.68 10.61 28.92
C GLN A 140 0.15 9.66 27.84
N LEU A 141 0.99 8.77 27.31
CA LEU A 141 0.57 7.71 26.39
C LEU A 141 -0.44 6.78 27.06
N ILE A 142 -0.13 6.27 28.26
CA ILE A 142 -1.02 5.36 29.00
C ILE A 142 -2.37 6.02 29.28
N ALA A 143 -2.38 7.29 29.69
CA ALA A 143 -3.61 8.05 29.89
C ALA A 143 -4.44 8.18 28.60
N LYS A 144 -3.78 8.34 27.44
CA LYS A 144 -4.43 8.42 26.12
C LYS A 144 -4.95 7.07 25.64
N TYR A 145 -4.20 6.00 25.90
CA TYR A 145 -4.60 4.62 25.61
C TYR A 145 -5.74 4.13 26.49
N SER A 146 -5.81 4.60 27.75
CA SER A 146 -6.89 4.27 28.69
C SER A 146 -8.16 5.11 28.46
N ASN A 147 -8.16 6.03 27.49
CA ASN A 147 -9.35 6.84 27.21
C ASN A 147 -10.46 5.99 26.60
N LEU A 148 -11.69 6.16 27.08
CA LEU A 148 -12.87 5.41 26.62
C LEU A 148 -13.05 5.50 25.09
N VAL A 149 -12.78 6.67 24.49
CA VAL A 149 -12.89 6.87 23.04
C VAL A 149 -11.88 5.99 22.29
N PHE A 150 -10.67 5.85 22.81
CA PHE A 150 -9.65 5.00 22.21
C PHE A 150 -10.00 3.51 22.35
N VAL A 151 -10.52 3.10 23.51
CA VAL A 151 -10.97 1.72 23.73
C VAL A 151 -12.13 1.36 22.79
N LEU A 152 -13.12 2.25 22.63
CA LEU A 152 -14.22 2.06 21.68
C LEU A 152 -13.72 1.98 20.24
N TYR A 153 -12.74 2.80 19.87
CA TYR A 153 -12.07 2.71 18.58
C TYR A 153 -11.42 1.34 18.38
N CYS A 154 -10.63 0.84 19.34
CA CYS A 154 -10.02 -0.49 19.26
C CYS A 154 -11.06 -1.61 19.14
N MET A 155 -12.14 -1.55 19.91
CA MET A 155 -13.23 -2.52 19.82
C MET A 155 -13.91 -2.49 18.44
N SER A 156 -14.15 -1.30 17.89
CA SER A 156 -14.69 -1.16 16.54
C SER A 156 -13.74 -1.74 15.48
N LEU A 157 -12.43 -1.57 15.65
CA LEU A 157 -11.42 -2.07 14.73
C LEU A 157 -11.35 -3.61 14.78
N VAL A 158 -11.36 -4.20 15.97
CA VAL A 158 -11.44 -5.66 16.16
C VAL A 158 -12.72 -6.21 15.54
N PHE A 159 -13.85 -5.55 15.74
CA PHE A 159 -15.12 -5.95 15.11
C PHE A 159 -15.05 -5.91 13.59
N VAL A 160 -14.53 -4.82 13.00
CA VAL A 160 -14.35 -4.70 11.55
C VAL A 160 -13.45 -5.80 11.00
N VAL A 161 -12.33 -6.09 11.68
CA VAL A 161 -11.41 -7.17 11.29
C VAL A 161 -12.09 -8.53 11.38
N ALA A 162 -12.76 -8.84 12.49
CA ALA A 162 -13.45 -10.12 12.68
C ALA A 162 -14.57 -10.33 11.65
N PHE A 163 -15.36 -9.29 11.40
CA PHE A 163 -16.45 -9.32 10.42
C PHE A 163 -15.92 -9.52 9.00
N ASN A 164 -14.91 -8.76 8.57
CA ASN A 164 -14.33 -8.91 7.24
C ASN A 164 -13.58 -10.23 7.07
N HIS A 165 -12.92 -10.73 8.13
CA HIS A 165 -12.29 -12.04 8.10
C HIS A 165 -13.31 -13.18 8.01
N TYR A 166 -14.45 -13.06 8.69
CA TYR A 166 -15.57 -13.98 8.55
C TYR A 166 -16.16 -13.97 7.13
N LEU A 167 -16.37 -12.78 6.56
CA LEU A 167 -16.80 -12.62 5.16
C LEU A 167 -15.81 -13.24 4.19
N TYR A 168 -14.52 -13.02 4.40
CA TYR A 168 -13.46 -13.61 3.58
C TYR A 168 -13.51 -15.15 3.59
N ARG A 169 -13.56 -15.75 4.79
CA ARG A 169 -13.64 -17.22 4.93
C ARG A 169 -14.93 -17.82 4.37
N SER A 170 -16.05 -17.12 4.55
CA SER A 170 -17.34 -17.52 3.99
C SER A 170 -17.34 -17.44 2.46
N GLY A 171 -16.75 -16.38 1.91
CA GLY A 171 -16.59 -16.18 0.47
C GLY A 171 -15.73 -17.26 -0.18
N GLU A 172 -14.61 -17.66 0.42
CA GLU A 172 -13.79 -18.76 -0.08
C GLU A 172 -14.58 -20.07 -0.15
N THR A 173 -15.37 -20.38 0.88
CA THR A 173 -16.18 -21.60 0.95
C THR A 173 -17.32 -21.61 -0.08
N ILE A 174 -17.91 -20.44 -0.37
CA ILE A 174 -18.97 -20.31 -1.37
C ILE A 174 -18.42 -20.41 -2.79
N ILE A 175 -17.25 -19.82 -3.06
CA ILE A 175 -16.59 -19.92 -4.36
C ILE A 175 -16.14 -21.36 -4.65
N SER A 176 -15.67 -22.11 -3.64
CA SER A 176 -15.29 -23.51 -3.84
C SER A 176 -16.48 -24.42 -4.18
N ASN A 177 -17.68 -24.06 -3.70
CA ASN A 177 -18.89 -24.89 -3.81
C ASN A 177 -19.88 -24.46 -4.91
N SER A 178 -19.78 -23.24 -5.47
CA SER A 178 -20.84 -22.67 -6.31
C SER A 178 -20.50 -22.60 -7.82
N SER A 179 -21.48 -22.99 -8.64
CA SER A 179 -21.43 -22.94 -10.11
C SER A 179 -21.62 -21.52 -10.65
N LYS A 180 -20.55 -20.96 -11.22
CA LYS A 180 -20.38 -19.76 -12.10
C LYS A 180 -21.09 -18.43 -11.75
N ASN A 181 -22.35 -18.37 -11.31
CA ASN A 181 -23.11 -17.12 -11.16
C ASN A 181 -23.00 -16.44 -9.78
N ALA A 182 -22.90 -17.19 -8.68
CA ALA A 182 -22.63 -16.59 -7.37
C ALA A 182 -21.17 -16.08 -7.25
N GLY A 183 -20.28 -16.57 -8.12
CA GLY A 183 -18.85 -16.28 -8.07
C GLY A 183 -18.47 -14.83 -8.39
N THR A 184 -19.27 -14.09 -9.16
CA THR A 184 -18.90 -12.73 -9.60
C THR A 184 -18.90 -11.72 -8.45
N TYR A 185 -19.91 -11.74 -7.58
CA TYR A 185 -19.96 -10.86 -6.41
C TYR A 185 -18.81 -11.16 -5.44
N TRP A 186 -18.62 -12.44 -5.11
CA TRP A 186 -17.56 -12.86 -4.19
C TRP A 186 -16.15 -12.64 -4.75
N ARG A 187 -15.96 -12.65 -6.07
CA ARG A 187 -14.68 -12.31 -6.73
C ARG A 187 -14.23 -10.86 -6.48
N THR A 188 -15.16 -9.92 -6.33
CA THR A 188 -14.82 -8.53 -5.96
C THR A 188 -14.77 -8.35 -4.44
N MET A 189 -15.64 -9.04 -3.71
CA MET A 189 -15.75 -8.88 -2.26
C MET A 189 -14.56 -9.48 -1.49
N LEU A 190 -13.95 -10.56 -1.99
CA LEU A 190 -12.77 -11.19 -1.38
C LEU A 190 -11.54 -10.28 -1.33
N PRO A 191 -11.05 -9.71 -2.46
CA PRO A 191 -9.88 -8.82 -2.41
C PRO A 191 -10.17 -7.56 -1.60
N PHE A 192 -11.41 -7.08 -1.60
CA PHE A 192 -11.82 -5.98 -0.73
C PHE A 192 -11.71 -6.34 0.75
N SER A 193 -12.30 -7.47 1.17
CA SER A 193 -12.26 -7.92 2.57
C SER A 193 -10.83 -8.17 3.05
N TYR A 194 -9.99 -8.75 2.19
CA TYR A 194 -8.57 -8.93 2.46
C TYR A 194 -7.83 -7.60 2.63
N ALA A 195 -8.09 -6.63 1.74
CA ALA A 195 -7.49 -5.30 1.82
C ALA A 195 -7.91 -4.56 3.10
N VAL A 196 -9.18 -4.67 3.52
CA VAL A 196 -9.69 -4.06 4.76
C VAL A 196 -9.01 -4.66 5.99
N VAL A 197 -8.92 -6.00 6.08
CA VAL A 197 -8.27 -6.69 7.20
C VAL A 197 -6.79 -6.34 7.27
N SER A 198 -6.09 -6.43 6.13
CA SER A 198 -4.66 -6.10 6.02
C SER A 198 -4.38 -4.64 6.38
N GLY A 199 -5.20 -3.71 5.88
CA GLY A 199 -5.09 -2.28 6.19
C GLY A 199 -5.37 -1.96 7.65
N ALA A 200 -6.41 -2.55 8.24
CA ALA A 200 -6.77 -2.35 9.64
C ALA A 200 -5.67 -2.84 10.58
N ILE A 201 -5.15 -4.06 10.38
CA ILE A 201 -4.04 -4.59 11.17
C ILE A 201 -2.75 -3.79 10.91
N GLY A 202 -2.48 -3.46 9.65
CA GLY A 202 -1.30 -2.68 9.26
C GLY A 202 -1.27 -1.28 9.88
N SER A 203 -2.42 -0.64 10.08
CA SER A 203 -2.51 0.69 10.69
C SER A 203 -1.94 0.74 12.11
N CYS A 204 -2.05 -0.36 12.88
CA CYS A 204 -1.50 -0.46 14.22
C CYS A 204 0.03 -0.36 14.22
N SER A 205 0.71 -0.84 13.16
CA SER A 205 2.16 -0.72 13.05
C SER A 205 2.65 0.73 13.07
N VAL A 206 1.90 1.63 12.42
CA VAL A 206 2.21 3.06 12.38
C VAL A 206 1.97 3.72 13.74
N LEU A 207 0.88 3.35 14.42
CA LEU A 207 0.57 3.83 15.76
C LEU A 207 1.68 3.44 16.76
N PHE A 208 2.11 2.18 16.73
CA PHE A 208 3.18 1.70 17.62
C PHE A 208 4.54 2.28 17.26
N ALA A 209 4.86 2.44 15.97
CA ALA A 209 6.09 3.10 15.54
C ALA A 209 6.19 4.54 16.06
N LYS A 210 5.05 5.24 16.12
CA LYS A 210 4.96 6.60 16.67
C LYS A 210 4.96 6.67 18.20
N SER A 211 4.71 5.54 18.86
CA SER A 211 4.69 5.44 20.32
C SER A 211 6.06 5.08 20.91
N LEU A 212 7.00 4.67 20.06
CA LEU A 212 8.40 4.39 20.40
C LEU A 212 9.22 5.69 20.42
#